data_AF-A0A9P3KXA1-F1
#
_entry.id   AF-A0A9P3KXA1-F1
#
_cell.length_a   1.000
_cell.length_b   1.000
_cell.length_c   1.000
_cell.angle_alpha   90.00
_cell.angle_beta   90.00
_cell.angle_gamma   90.00
#
_symmetry.space_group_name_H-M   'P 1'
#
loop_
_entity.id
_entity.type
_entity.pdbx_description
1 polymer ?
#
loop_
_entity_poly.entity_id
_entity_poly.type
_entity_poly.pdbx_seq_one_letter_code
_entity_poly.pdbx_strand_id
1 'polypeptide(L)'
;MATQAAALCGASALVAPAVGKGVQKQAAVSKKLNQTRLSVSASASTKDNEPTPSNNLFSKLATGLAAAATAISLTAAPMDAAALAAGSPAINPAIPDVSVLIKGQPIKDARALLRYALPISNQPIKEVQQPLEAITEDLRLPGVKAFDPVERNIRQANRVLNQSKDKILADVAAANQAEGRALVEKLQDGLQEFQKIVERRDRGAIQPKQKELLAIVGDIEEAMVGAFPYEIPAEFKGYPVLKGRANVEMVVRPLNNPNLPEVVFEVVVDGYNAPVTSGNFVDLVQRGFYDGMEIQRADGFVVQTGDPEGPAEGFVDPATGKERKIPLEIYAEGDKTPVYHDTLEDLGRYRALPRLPFNAFGTMAMAREEFDNDSASSQIFWLLKESELTPSSANILDGRYAVFGYIVENADFLADLKVGDVISSMKVTQGLDNLVISK
;
A
#
# COMPACT_ATOMS: atom_id res chain seq x y z
N MET A 1 -43.23 -68.66 -30.33
CA MET A 1 -43.06 -69.49 -29.13
C MET A 1 -43.61 -68.71 -27.95
N ALA A 2 -44.36 -69.40 -27.10
CA ALA A 2 -44.92 -69.01 -25.80
C ALA A 2 -43.95 -68.15 -24.94
N THR A 3 -44.32 -67.32 -23.96
CA THR A 3 -45.48 -67.27 -23.06
C THR A 3 -45.40 -65.93 -22.29
N GLN A 4 -46.56 -65.27 -22.03
CA GLN A 4 -47.07 -64.72 -20.74
C GLN A 4 -46.13 -63.96 -19.75
N ALA A 5 -46.55 -62.95 -18.96
CA ALA A 5 -47.86 -62.34 -18.69
C ALA A 5 -47.73 -61.13 -17.73
N ALA A 6 -48.80 -60.30 -17.74
CA ALA A 6 -49.42 -59.49 -16.68
C ALA A 6 -48.58 -58.40 -15.95
N ALA A 7 -48.93 -57.10 -15.98
CA ALA A 7 -50.17 -56.45 -15.48
C ALA A 7 -50.35 -56.64 -13.95
N LEU A 8 -50.67 -55.69 -13.07
CA LEU A 8 -51.55 -54.50 -13.06
C LEU A 8 -51.05 -53.55 -11.93
N CYS A 9 -51.19 -52.22 -12.03
CA CYS A 9 -52.31 -51.40 -11.47
C CYS A 9 -52.55 -51.63 -9.95
N GLY A 10 -52.67 -50.66 -9.05
CA GLY A 10 -52.90 -49.22 -9.15
C GLY A 10 -52.99 -48.60 -7.74
N ALA A 11 -53.28 -47.30 -7.71
CA ALA A 11 -53.27 -46.39 -6.57
C ALA A 11 -54.27 -46.69 -5.42
N SER A 12 -53.97 -46.18 -4.21
CA SER A 12 -54.83 -45.19 -3.48
C SER A 12 -54.40 -44.91 -2.02
N ALA A 13 -54.24 -43.60 -1.74
CA ALA A 13 -54.90 -42.80 -0.68
C ALA A 13 -54.64 -42.99 0.85
N LEU A 14 -54.36 -41.82 1.47
CA LEU A 14 -54.61 -41.36 2.88
C LEU A 14 -53.80 -42.08 3.99
N VAL A 15 -53.26 -41.44 5.05
CA VAL A 15 -53.84 -40.55 6.08
C VAL A 15 -52.69 -39.80 6.83
N ALA A 16 -52.96 -38.60 7.36
CA ALA A 16 -52.07 -37.81 8.23
C ALA A 16 -51.82 -38.43 9.64
N PRO A 17 -50.95 -37.83 10.46
CA PRO A 17 -51.51 -37.21 11.66
C PRO A 17 -50.88 -35.85 12.02
N ALA A 18 -51.68 -35.04 12.73
CA ALA A 18 -51.26 -33.82 13.41
C ALA A 18 -50.82 -34.12 14.86
N VAL A 19 -49.95 -33.28 15.44
CA VAL A 19 -50.08 -32.61 16.77
C VAL A 19 -48.75 -31.93 17.17
N GLY A 20 -48.74 -30.59 17.15
CA GLY A 20 -48.54 -29.72 18.32
C GLY A 20 -47.27 -29.72 19.20
N LYS A 21 -46.59 -28.55 19.15
CA LYS A 21 -45.96 -27.74 20.23
C LYS A 21 -44.56 -28.12 20.78
N GLY A 22 -43.63 -27.17 20.61
CA GLY A 22 -42.41 -27.06 21.42
C GLY A 22 -41.53 -25.86 20.99
N VAL A 23 -41.70 -24.72 21.66
CA VAL A 23 -40.87 -23.51 21.55
C VAL A 23 -39.50 -23.77 22.18
N GLN A 24 -38.38 -23.42 21.52
CA GLN A 24 -37.18 -22.93 22.21
C GLN A 24 -36.38 -21.92 21.39
N LYS A 25 -35.99 -20.86 22.09
CA LYS A 25 -35.28 -19.65 21.68
C LYS A 25 -33.80 -19.98 21.40
N GLN A 26 -33.21 -19.40 20.34
CA GLN A 26 -31.77 -19.17 20.31
C GLN A 26 -31.47 -17.75 20.81
N ALA A 27 -30.81 -17.70 21.95
CA ALA A 27 -30.35 -16.48 22.60
C ALA A 27 -28.99 -16.07 22.04
N ALA A 28 -28.86 -14.77 21.76
CA ALA A 28 -27.62 -14.09 21.48
C ALA A 28 -26.66 -14.20 22.68
N VAL A 29 -25.41 -14.58 22.43
CA VAL A 29 -24.32 -14.48 23.41
C VAL A 29 -23.51 -13.24 23.08
N SER A 30 -23.75 -12.20 23.87
CA SER A 30 -23.01 -10.95 23.92
C SER A 30 -21.77 -11.14 24.81
N LYS A 31 -20.55 -11.01 24.27
CA LYS A 31 -19.31 -11.07 25.03
C LYS A 31 -19.04 -9.69 25.63
N LYS A 32 -19.24 -9.55 26.95
CA LYS A 32 -18.86 -8.38 27.74
C LYS A 32 -17.33 -8.21 27.74
N LEU A 33 -16.86 -7.05 27.28
CA LEU A 33 -15.53 -6.53 27.56
C LEU A 33 -15.43 -6.22 29.06
N ASN A 34 -14.50 -6.87 29.76
CA ASN A 34 -14.15 -6.53 31.12
C ASN A 34 -13.01 -5.50 31.07
N GLN A 35 -13.32 -4.24 31.38
CA GLN A 35 -12.32 -3.19 31.59
C GLN A 35 -11.67 -3.39 32.97
N THR A 36 -10.43 -3.85 32.99
CA THR A 36 -9.60 -3.79 34.21
C THR A 36 -8.71 -2.57 34.13
N ARG A 37 -9.05 -1.54 34.92
CA ARG A 37 -8.19 -0.39 35.21
C ARG A 37 -6.98 -0.88 36.01
N LEU A 38 -5.77 -0.67 35.49
CA LEU A 38 -4.53 -0.77 36.25
C LEU A 38 -4.13 0.63 36.73
N SER A 39 -4.31 0.87 38.02
CA SER A 39 -3.76 1.99 38.77
C SER A 39 -2.31 1.67 39.15
N VAL A 40 -1.37 2.52 38.75
CA VAL A 40 0.02 2.47 39.21
C VAL A 40 0.14 3.31 40.49
N SER A 41 0.46 2.66 41.60
CA SER A 41 0.88 3.30 42.84
C SER A 41 2.38 3.11 43.03
N ALA A 42 3.08 4.23 43.25
CA ALA A 42 4.51 4.27 43.55
C ALA A 42 4.81 3.72 44.95
N SER A 43 5.92 2.99 45.08
CA SER A 43 6.66 2.89 46.35
C SER A 43 8.14 2.59 46.09
N ALA A 44 9.00 3.34 46.77
CA ALA A 44 10.45 3.23 46.74
C ALA A 44 10.94 2.33 47.88
N SER A 45 12.00 1.55 47.67
CA SER A 45 12.93 1.13 48.73
C SER A 45 14.26 0.65 48.16
N THR A 46 15.33 1.14 48.79
CA THR A 46 16.78 0.98 48.58
C THR A 46 17.36 -0.34 49.13
N LYS A 47 18.41 -0.90 48.49
CA LYS A 47 19.77 -1.19 49.06
C LYS A 47 20.63 -2.15 48.21
N ASP A 48 21.78 -1.63 47.75
CA ASP A 48 23.18 -2.10 47.74
C ASP A 48 23.56 -3.60 47.58
N ASN A 49 24.27 -3.94 46.48
CA ASN A 49 25.71 -4.34 46.49
C ASN A 49 26.25 -4.67 45.07
N GLU A 50 27.48 -4.20 44.78
CA GLU A 50 28.25 -4.22 43.52
C GLU A 50 28.97 -5.57 43.17
N PRO A 51 29.90 -5.67 42.17
CA PRO A 51 29.70 -5.57 40.72
C PRO A 51 30.46 -6.67 39.92
N THR A 52 30.23 -6.79 38.59
CA THR A 52 31.28 -7.13 37.59
C THR A 52 30.76 -6.85 36.15
N PRO A 53 31.64 -6.54 35.17
CA PRO A 53 31.33 -5.57 34.12
C PRO A 53 30.92 -6.22 32.79
N SER A 54 29.93 -5.64 32.12
CA SER A 54 29.73 -5.77 30.68
C SER A 54 29.61 -4.38 30.04
N ASN A 55 30.45 -4.14 29.03
CA ASN A 55 30.56 -2.88 28.30
C ASN A 55 29.28 -2.58 27.52
N ASN A 56 28.52 -1.56 27.93
CA ASN A 56 27.48 -0.94 27.13
C ASN A 56 27.92 0.46 26.70
N LEU A 57 28.18 0.60 25.40
CA LEU A 57 28.70 1.79 24.72
C LEU A 57 27.62 2.85 24.39
N PHE A 58 26.54 2.93 25.17
CA PHE A 58 25.48 3.92 25.00
C PHE A 58 25.32 4.76 26.27
N SER A 59 26.25 5.70 26.50
CA SER A 59 26.04 6.81 27.44
C SER A 59 26.97 8.00 27.19
N LYS A 60 26.81 8.70 26.06
CA LYS A 60 27.30 10.08 25.92
C LYS A 60 26.40 10.91 25.02
N LEU A 61 25.33 11.46 25.60
CA LEU A 61 24.68 12.67 25.09
C LEU A 61 23.77 13.26 26.19
N ALA A 62 24.40 13.85 27.20
CA ALA A 62 23.77 14.83 28.07
C ALA A 62 24.87 15.59 28.82
N THR A 63 25.15 16.82 28.38
CA THR A 63 25.48 18.00 29.21
C THR A 63 26.07 19.10 28.33
N GLY A 64 25.61 20.34 28.52
CA GLY A 64 26.28 21.52 27.98
C GLY A 64 25.37 22.65 27.48
N LEU A 65 24.43 23.12 28.30
CA LEU A 65 23.80 24.44 28.11
C LEU A 65 24.16 25.32 29.31
N ALA A 66 24.99 26.34 29.10
CA ALA A 66 24.83 27.70 29.65
C ALA A 66 26.07 28.60 29.44
N ALA A 67 25.79 29.75 28.79
CA ALA A 67 26.31 31.10 29.05
C ALA A 67 27.79 31.46 28.81
N ALA A 68 28.02 32.40 27.88
CA ALA A 68 28.69 33.67 28.17
C ALA A 68 28.50 34.68 27.01
N ALA A 69 28.16 35.91 27.37
CA ALA A 69 27.96 37.06 26.50
C ALA A 69 29.27 37.83 26.23
N THR A 70 29.23 38.76 25.26
CA THR A 70 30.18 39.86 24.94
C THR A 70 31.49 39.42 24.24
N ALA A 71 32.05 40.11 23.23
CA ALA A 71 32.03 41.54 22.95
C ALA A 71 32.19 41.89 21.44
N ILE A 72 31.63 43.05 21.09
CA ILE A 72 31.84 43.81 19.86
C ILE A 72 33.29 44.33 19.82
N SER A 73 33.95 44.26 18.67
CA SER A 73 35.11 45.11 18.37
C SER A 73 35.11 45.47 16.88
N LEU A 74 34.67 46.70 16.61
CA LEU A 74 34.95 47.43 15.38
C LEU A 74 36.46 47.63 15.24
N THR A 75 37.02 47.27 14.09
CA THR A 75 38.20 47.98 13.57
C THR A 75 37.90 48.43 12.14
N ALA A 76 37.92 49.74 11.97
CA ALA A 76 37.81 50.42 10.70
C ALA A 76 39.22 50.60 10.12
N ALA A 77 39.39 50.31 8.83
CA ALA A 77 40.47 50.84 8.01
C ALA A 77 39.88 51.27 6.64
N PRO A 78 40.30 52.42 6.07
CA PRO A 78 39.57 53.09 5.00
C PRO A 78 40.11 52.77 3.60
N MET A 79 39.21 52.97 2.61
CA MET A 79 39.45 53.28 1.19
C MET A 79 40.17 52.25 0.32
N ASP A 80 39.44 51.70 -0.67
CA ASP A 80 39.63 52.18 -2.04
C ASP A 80 38.41 51.88 -2.91
N ALA A 81 37.98 52.89 -3.68
CA ALA A 81 36.85 52.83 -4.58
C ALA A 81 37.33 53.15 -6.00
N ALA A 82 37.72 52.13 -6.77
CA ALA A 82 37.65 52.16 -8.23
C ALA A 82 37.94 50.78 -8.83
N ALA A 83 37.05 50.38 -9.73
CA ALA A 83 37.21 49.34 -10.77
C ALA A 83 37.22 47.86 -10.31
N LEU A 84 36.11 47.15 -10.53
CA LEU A 84 35.85 46.52 -11.83
C LEU A 84 34.42 45.96 -11.85
N ALA A 85 33.69 46.37 -12.88
CA ALA A 85 32.44 45.73 -13.27
C ALA A 85 32.73 44.29 -13.71
N ALA A 86 32.23 43.31 -12.97
CA ALA A 86 32.10 41.93 -13.42
C ALA A 86 31.03 41.19 -12.58
N GLY A 87 29.90 40.90 -13.23
CA GLY A 87 28.99 39.80 -12.91
C GLY A 87 28.40 39.73 -11.51
N SER A 88 27.25 40.39 -11.29
CA SER A 88 26.30 39.89 -10.30
C SER A 88 25.84 38.49 -10.72
N PRO A 89 25.86 37.46 -9.84
CA PRO A 89 25.14 36.23 -10.15
C PRO A 89 23.66 36.60 -10.22
N ALA A 90 23.01 36.26 -11.33
CA ALA A 90 21.57 36.37 -11.44
C ALA A 90 20.95 35.58 -10.28
N ILE A 91 20.29 36.30 -9.37
CA ILE A 91 19.41 35.70 -8.38
C ILE A 91 18.29 35.07 -9.20
N ASN A 92 18.36 33.75 -9.39
CA ASN A 92 17.22 32.99 -9.87
C ASN A 92 16.06 33.31 -8.93
N PRO A 93 14.88 33.73 -9.43
CA PRO A 93 13.74 33.91 -8.56
C PRO A 93 13.44 32.56 -7.93
N ALA A 94 13.55 32.48 -6.61
CA ALA A 94 13.07 31.35 -5.84
C ALA A 94 11.61 31.13 -6.23
N ILE A 95 11.33 30.00 -6.87
CA ILE A 95 9.95 29.57 -7.12
C ILE A 95 9.30 29.54 -5.74
N PRO A 96 8.21 30.28 -5.50
CA PRO A 96 7.58 30.30 -4.19
C PRO A 96 7.15 28.87 -3.89
N ASP A 97 7.72 28.36 -2.79
CA ASP A 97 7.41 27.09 -2.16
C ASP A 97 5.89 26.95 -2.11
N VAL A 98 5.33 26.12 -2.99
CA VAL A 98 3.89 25.92 -3.07
C VAL A 98 3.51 25.31 -1.72
N SER A 99 2.91 26.11 -0.86
CA SER A 99 2.34 25.66 0.40
C SER A 99 1.16 24.75 0.07
N VAL A 100 1.45 23.47 -0.19
CA VAL A 100 0.45 22.42 -0.26
C VAL A 100 0.01 22.19 1.17
N LEU A 101 -1.14 22.80 1.51
CA LEU A 101 -1.88 22.42 2.70
C LEU A 101 -2.15 20.92 2.58
N ILE A 102 -1.56 20.09 3.45
CA ILE A 102 -1.78 18.64 3.45
C ILE A 102 -3.27 18.40 3.65
N LYS A 103 -3.96 18.07 2.55
CA LYS A 103 -5.40 17.91 2.50
C LYS A 103 -5.75 16.55 3.08
N GLY A 104 -6.25 16.54 4.31
CA GLY A 104 -6.99 15.42 4.87
C GLY A 104 -6.15 14.39 5.65
N GLN A 105 -6.85 13.45 6.27
CA GLN A 105 -6.24 12.29 6.90
C GLN A 105 -5.53 11.45 5.83
N PRO A 106 -4.35 10.86 6.12
CA PRO A 106 -3.68 10.00 5.16
C PRO A 106 -4.53 8.80 4.77
N ILE A 107 -4.44 8.42 3.50
CA ILE A 107 -5.13 7.26 2.95
C ILE A 107 -4.42 6.00 3.42
N LYS A 108 -5.12 5.16 4.18
CA LYS A 108 -4.58 3.90 4.74
C LYS A 108 -4.98 2.65 3.96
N ASP A 109 -5.93 2.75 3.03
CA ASP A 109 -6.35 1.62 2.19
C ASP A 109 -5.36 1.43 1.04
N ALA A 110 -4.74 0.25 0.96
CA ALA A 110 -3.78 -0.11 -0.07
C ALA A 110 -4.34 0.06 -1.49
N ARG A 111 -5.59 -0.37 -1.72
CA ARG A 111 -6.24 -0.23 -3.03
C ARG A 111 -6.52 1.22 -3.39
N ALA A 112 -6.88 2.05 -2.41
CA ALA A 112 -7.02 3.49 -2.61
C ALA A 112 -5.68 4.13 -2.99
N LEU A 113 -4.59 3.83 -2.27
CA LEU A 113 -3.26 4.33 -2.62
C LEU A 113 -2.89 3.99 -4.07
N LEU A 114 -3.10 2.74 -4.48
CA LEU A 114 -2.89 2.31 -5.86
C LEU A 114 -3.75 3.09 -6.87
N ARG A 115 -5.04 3.34 -6.59
CA ARG A 115 -5.87 4.18 -7.47
C ARG A 115 -5.37 5.61 -7.61
N TYR A 116 -4.90 6.23 -6.52
CA TYR A 116 -4.35 7.59 -6.56
C TYR A 116 -2.96 7.65 -7.22
N ALA A 117 -2.21 6.56 -7.17
CA ALA A 117 -0.89 6.46 -7.79
C ALA A 117 -0.92 6.27 -9.31
N LEU A 118 -2.09 6.01 -9.91
CA LEU A 118 -2.20 5.84 -11.37
C LEU A 118 -1.84 7.15 -12.10
N PRO A 119 -1.09 7.08 -13.21
CA PRO A 119 -0.64 8.24 -13.97
C PRO A 119 -1.75 8.82 -14.86
N ILE A 120 -2.90 9.15 -14.28
CA ILE A 120 -4.08 9.67 -14.98
C ILE A 120 -4.49 11.04 -14.45
N SER A 121 -5.16 11.83 -15.29
CA SER A 121 -5.66 13.16 -14.94
C SER A 121 -7.13 13.32 -15.37
N ASN A 122 -7.99 12.38 -14.98
CA ASN A 122 -9.42 12.46 -15.24
C ASN A 122 -10.17 12.86 -13.95
N GLN A 123 -10.55 14.14 -13.86
CA GLN A 123 -11.29 14.64 -12.70
C GLN A 123 -12.67 13.98 -12.51
N PRO A 124 -13.46 13.71 -13.57
CA PRO A 124 -14.77 13.07 -13.42
C PRO A 124 -14.74 11.70 -12.73
N ILE A 125 -13.81 10.80 -13.07
CA ILE A 125 -13.74 9.48 -12.41
C ILE A 125 -13.31 9.62 -10.95
N LYS A 126 -12.43 10.58 -10.62
CA LYS A 126 -12.06 10.88 -9.22
C LYS A 126 -13.25 11.42 -8.42
N GLU A 127 -14.14 12.19 -9.03
CA GLU A 127 -15.39 12.65 -8.41
C GLU A 127 -16.43 11.53 -8.19
N VAL A 128 -16.29 10.40 -8.91
CA VAL A 128 -17.04 9.16 -8.64
C VAL A 128 -16.36 8.34 -7.53
N GLN A 129 -15.03 8.25 -7.54
CA GLN A 129 -14.23 7.51 -6.55
C GLN A 129 -14.37 8.08 -5.13
N GLN A 130 -14.17 9.38 -4.94
CA GLN A 130 -14.09 10.00 -3.61
C GLN A 130 -15.33 9.77 -2.73
N PRO A 131 -16.58 9.95 -3.22
CA PRO A 131 -17.77 9.63 -2.43
C PRO A 131 -17.84 8.16 -2.05
N LEU A 132 -17.43 7.25 -2.95
CA LEU A 132 -17.44 5.81 -2.67
C LEU A 132 -16.41 5.44 -1.59
N GLU A 133 -15.25 6.10 -1.55
CA GLU A 133 -14.25 5.88 -0.49
C GLU A 133 -14.71 6.44 0.86
N ALA A 134 -15.41 7.58 0.88
CA ALA A 134 -15.94 8.20 2.09
C ALA A 134 -16.94 7.32 2.86
N ILE A 135 -17.59 6.36 2.19
CA ILE A 135 -18.54 5.42 2.80
C ILE A 135 -17.91 4.63 3.96
N THR A 136 -16.61 4.32 3.90
CA THR A 136 -15.91 3.60 4.98
C THR A 136 -15.95 4.39 6.29
N GLU A 137 -15.75 5.70 6.21
CA GLU A 137 -15.81 6.61 7.35
C GLU A 137 -17.25 6.80 7.84
N ASP A 138 -18.21 6.93 6.92
CA ASP A 138 -19.62 7.04 7.26
C ASP A 138 -20.15 5.81 8.01
N LEU A 139 -19.64 4.63 7.66
CA LEU A 139 -19.99 3.38 8.34
C LEU A 139 -19.50 3.33 9.79
N ARG A 140 -18.58 4.20 10.22
CA ARG A 140 -18.22 4.32 11.65
C ARG A 140 -19.36 4.89 12.50
N LEU A 141 -20.32 5.57 11.87
CA LEU A 141 -21.49 6.08 12.58
C LEU A 141 -22.39 4.93 13.09
N PRO A 142 -22.94 5.04 14.31
CA PRO A 142 -23.70 3.96 14.91
C PRO A 142 -25.11 3.83 14.29
N GLY A 143 -25.49 2.58 14.01
CA GLY A 143 -26.86 2.20 13.63
C GLY A 143 -27.34 2.89 12.34
N VAL A 144 -28.57 3.39 12.37
CA VAL A 144 -29.26 3.97 11.21
C VAL A 144 -28.62 5.28 10.73
N LYS A 145 -27.84 5.96 11.59
CA LYS A 145 -27.19 7.25 11.27
C LYS A 145 -26.14 7.15 10.18
N ALA A 146 -25.57 5.96 9.94
CA ALA A 146 -24.60 5.74 8.87
C ALA A 146 -25.23 5.78 7.48
N PHE A 147 -26.51 5.44 7.33
CA PHE A 147 -27.11 5.24 6.02
C PHE A 147 -27.36 6.55 5.26
N ASP A 148 -27.75 7.63 5.96
CA ASP A 148 -28.06 8.90 5.29
C ASP A 148 -26.83 9.52 4.58
N PRO A 149 -25.61 9.56 5.19
CA PRO A 149 -24.42 10.01 4.47
C PRO A 149 -23.97 8.99 3.40
N VAL A 150 -24.07 7.68 3.64
CA VAL A 150 -23.79 6.66 2.62
C VAL A 150 -24.70 6.82 1.40
N GLU A 151 -25.99 7.03 1.61
CA GLU A 151 -26.96 7.26 0.54
C GLU A 151 -26.63 8.54 -0.25
N ARG A 152 -26.24 9.61 0.45
CA ARG A 152 -25.79 10.85 -0.19
C ARG A 152 -24.57 10.62 -1.10
N ASN A 153 -23.59 9.87 -0.60
CA ASN A 153 -22.37 9.53 -1.35
C ASN A 153 -22.67 8.70 -2.60
N ILE A 154 -23.53 7.67 -2.48
CA ILE A 154 -23.96 6.86 -3.63
C ILE A 154 -24.72 7.72 -4.65
N ARG A 155 -25.65 8.57 -4.20
CA ARG A 155 -26.38 9.48 -5.09
C ARG A 155 -25.45 10.47 -5.79
N GLN A 156 -24.40 10.94 -5.11
CA GLN A 156 -23.39 11.80 -5.71
C GLN A 156 -22.60 11.07 -6.79
N ALA A 157 -22.04 9.90 -6.47
CA ALA A 157 -21.33 9.06 -7.44
C ALA A 157 -22.18 8.73 -8.67
N ASN A 158 -23.44 8.31 -8.45
CA ASN A 158 -24.42 8.06 -9.52
C ASN A 158 -24.66 9.29 -10.40
N ARG A 159 -24.83 10.47 -9.79
CA ARG A 159 -25.08 11.71 -10.54
C ARG A 159 -23.89 12.07 -11.41
N VAL A 160 -22.68 12.05 -10.85
CA VAL A 160 -21.44 12.39 -11.56
C VAL A 160 -21.21 11.42 -12.71
N LEU A 161 -21.34 10.11 -12.47
CA LEU A 161 -21.16 9.09 -13.49
C LEU A 161 -22.12 9.29 -14.67
N ASN A 162 -23.42 9.51 -14.39
CA ASN A 162 -24.43 9.72 -15.42
C ASN A 162 -24.23 11.02 -16.21
N GLN A 163 -23.71 12.07 -15.58
CA GLN A 163 -23.47 13.37 -16.22
C GLN A 163 -22.16 13.42 -17.02
N SER A 164 -21.18 12.60 -16.63
CA SER A 164 -19.80 12.68 -17.15
C SER A 164 -19.34 11.39 -17.84
N LYS A 165 -20.25 10.46 -18.16
CA LYS A 165 -19.95 9.19 -18.83
C LYS A 165 -19.06 9.38 -20.06
N ASP A 166 -19.42 10.32 -20.93
CA ASP A 166 -18.67 10.59 -22.16
C ASP A 166 -17.27 11.16 -21.88
N LYS A 167 -17.12 11.97 -20.81
CA LYS A 167 -15.82 12.52 -20.40
C LYS A 167 -14.91 11.47 -19.78
N ILE A 168 -15.48 10.51 -19.05
CA ILE A 168 -14.74 9.37 -18.51
C ILE A 168 -14.25 8.51 -19.68
N LEU A 169 -15.14 8.18 -20.62
CA LEU A 169 -14.80 7.34 -21.77
C LEU A 169 -13.85 8.01 -22.76
N ALA A 170 -13.84 9.35 -22.84
CA ALA A 170 -12.93 10.08 -23.71
C ALA A 170 -11.45 9.86 -23.35
N ASP A 171 -11.15 9.68 -22.06
CA ASP A 171 -9.78 9.50 -21.57
C ASP A 171 -9.38 8.03 -21.46
N VAL A 172 -10.29 7.09 -21.75
CA VAL A 172 -9.96 5.66 -21.84
C VAL A 172 -9.01 5.44 -23.03
N ALA A 173 -7.94 4.67 -22.82
CA ALA A 173 -6.97 4.39 -23.87
C ALA A 173 -7.65 3.77 -25.11
N ALA A 174 -7.20 4.16 -26.31
CA ALA A 174 -7.84 3.72 -27.56
C ALA A 174 -7.94 2.19 -27.70
N ALA A 175 -6.93 1.46 -27.22
CA ALA A 175 -6.90 0.00 -27.20
C ALA A 175 -7.96 -0.63 -26.26
N ASN A 176 -8.34 0.09 -25.20
CA ASN A 176 -9.20 -0.40 -24.13
C ASN A 176 -10.62 0.20 -24.18
N GLN A 177 -10.98 0.91 -25.26
CA GLN A 177 -12.27 1.60 -25.39
C GLN A 177 -13.48 0.67 -25.23
N ALA A 178 -13.41 -0.55 -25.77
CA ALA A 178 -14.51 -1.52 -25.64
C ALA A 178 -14.68 -1.99 -24.19
N GLU A 179 -13.57 -2.29 -23.53
CA GLU A 179 -13.52 -2.71 -22.13
C GLU A 179 -13.97 -1.57 -21.19
N GLY A 180 -13.45 -0.36 -21.37
CA GLY A 180 -13.82 0.81 -20.57
C GLY A 180 -15.32 1.12 -20.65
N ARG A 181 -15.96 0.95 -21.83
CA ARG A 181 -17.42 1.06 -21.95
C ARG A 181 -18.16 0.02 -21.13
N ALA A 182 -17.73 -1.25 -21.20
CA ALA A 182 -18.32 -2.33 -20.43
C ALA A 182 -18.15 -2.11 -18.92
N LEU A 183 -16.98 -1.65 -18.48
CA LEU A 183 -16.71 -1.35 -17.07
C LEU A 183 -17.55 -0.19 -16.54
N VAL A 184 -17.70 0.89 -17.32
CA VAL A 184 -18.54 2.04 -16.96
C VAL A 184 -20.02 1.64 -16.86
N GLU A 185 -20.50 0.76 -17.76
CA GLU A 185 -21.85 0.20 -17.66
C GLU A 185 -22.02 -0.68 -16.42
N LYS A 186 -21.05 -1.55 -16.14
CA LYS A 186 -21.03 -2.37 -14.93
C LYS A 186 -21.03 -1.51 -13.66
N LEU A 187 -20.28 -0.41 -13.64
CA LEU A 187 -20.28 0.55 -12.53
C LEU A 187 -21.64 1.22 -12.37
N GLN A 188 -22.28 1.62 -13.47
CA GLN A 188 -23.60 2.23 -13.46
C GLN A 188 -24.66 1.28 -12.89
N ASP A 189 -24.69 0.03 -13.34
CA ASP A 189 -25.61 -0.99 -12.83
C ASP A 189 -25.33 -1.31 -11.36
N GLY A 190 -24.04 -1.45 -11.01
CA GLY A 190 -23.59 -1.71 -9.65
C GLY A 190 -23.97 -0.59 -8.67
N LEU A 191 -23.92 0.67 -9.08
CA LEU A 191 -24.36 1.80 -8.25
C LEU A 191 -25.88 1.84 -8.06
N GLN A 192 -26.67 1.42 -9.05
CA GLN A 192 -28.12 1.27 -8.89
C GLN A 192 -28.47 0.15 -7.92
N GLU A 193 -27.76 -0.98 -7.99
CA GLU A 193 -27.89 -2.05 -7.01
C GLU A 193 -27.48 -1.57 -5.62
N PHE A 194 -26.40 -0.81 -5.52
CA PHE A 194 -25.92 -0.27 -4.25
C PHE A 194 -26.94 0.66 -3.60
N GLN A 195 -27.60 1.49 -4.41
CA GLN A 195 -28.71 2.32 -3.93
C GLN A 195 -29.84 1.45 -3.33
N LYS A 196 -30.23 0.36 -4.00
CA LYS A 196 -31.25 -0.58 -3.48
C LYS A 196 -30.83 -1.25 -2.18
N ILE A 197 -29.55 -1.58 -2.01
CA ILE A 197 -29.01 -2.14 -0.75
C ILE A 197 -29.21 -1.16 0.40
N VAL A 198 -28.89 0.12 0.18
CA VAL A 198 -29.01 1.18 1.19
C VAL A 198 -30.46 1.51 1.50
N GLU A 199 -31.35 1.53 0.50
CA GLU A 199 -32.79 1.69 0.68
C GLU A 199 -33.40 0.56 1.54
N ARG A 200 -32.94 -0.68 1.36
CA ARG A 200 -33.33 -1.84 2.18
C ARG A 200 -32.70 -1.84 3.58
N ARG A 201 -31.83 -0.87 3.88
CA ARG A 201 -31.06 -0.75 5.13
C ARG A 201 -30.23 -2.00 5.46
N ASP A 202 -29.71 -2.68 4.43
CA ASP A 202 -28.85 -3.84 4.62
C ASP A 202 -27.40 -3.40 4.83
N ARG A 203 -27.02 -3.20 6.10
CA ARG A 203 -25.66 -2.75 6.47
C ARG A 203 -24.58 -3.77 6.11
N GLY A 204 -24.90 -5.07 6.15
CA GLY A 204 -23.92 -6.13 5.90
C GLY A 204 -23.44 -6.17 4.46
N ALA A 205 -24.32 -5.78 3.52
CA ALA A 205 -24.00 -5.74 2.10
C ALA A 205 -23.31 -4.45 1.64
N ILE A 206 -23.22 -3.39 2.47
CA ILE A 206 -22.63 -2.10 2.06
C ILE A 206 -21.14 -2.22 1.76
N GLN A 207 -20.36 -2.74 2.70
CA GLN A 207 -18.90 -2.81 2.56
C GLN A 207 -18.46 -3.74 1.42
N PRO A 208 -19.04 -4.96 1.25
CA PRO A 208 -18.74 -5.79 0.08
C PRO A 208 -19.06 -5.09 -1.23
N LYS A 209 -20.23 -4.42 -1.33
CA LYS A 209 -20.60 -3.72 -2.56
C LYS A 209 -19.71 -2.51 -2.84
N GLN A 210 -19.34 -1.74 -1.81
CA GLN A 210 -18.39 -0.65 -1.92
C GLN A 210 -17.04 -1.15 -2.48
N LYS A 211 -16.50 -2.25 -1.93
CA LYS A 211 -15.24 -2.85 -2.40
C LYS A 211 -15.33 -3.29 -3.85
N GLU A 212 -16.44 -3.91 -4.26
CA GLU A 212 -16.71 -4.29 -5.65
C GLU A 212 -16.70 -3.08 -6.59
N LEU A 213 -17.43 -2.01 -6.26
CA LEU A 213 -17.50 -0.83 -7.12
C LEU A 213 -16.17 -0.07 -7.19
N LEU A 214 -15.44 0.04 -6.08
CA LEU A 214 -14.11 0.66 -6.08
C LEU A 214 -13.08 -0.15 -6.87
N ALA A 215 -13.23 -1.49 -6.94
CA ALA A 215 -12.44 -2.31 -7.85
C ALA A 215 -12.75 -1.96 -9.31
N ILE A 216 -14.04 -1.88 -9.69
CA ILE A 216 -14.44 -1.48 -11.05
C ILE A 216 -13.94 -0.06 -11.38
N VAL A 217 -13.99 0.88 -10.43
CA VAL A 217 -13.41 2.21 -10.62
C VAL A 217 -11.91 2.11 -10.90
N GLY A 218 -11.17 1.29 -10.13
CA GLY A 218 -9.76 1.03 -10.40
C GLY A 218 -9.52 0.47 -11.80
N ASP A 219 -10.31 -0.52 -12.24
CA ASP A 219 -10.21 -1.11 -13.58
C ASP A 219 -10.46 -0.06 -14.68
N ILE A 220 -11.43 0.83 -14.49
CA ILE A 220 -11.69 1.95 -15.42
C ILE A 220 -10.48 2.88 -15.48
N GLU A 221 -9.91 3.23 -14.34
CA GLU A 221 -8.74 4.10 -14.24
C GLU A 221 -7.49 3.46 -14.87
N GLU A 222 -7.30 2.16 -14.69
CA GLU A 222 -6.22 1.41 -15.34
C GLU A 222 -6.43 1.35 -16.86
N ALA A 223 -7.66 1.17 -17.33
CA ALA A 223 -8.00 1.22 -18.75
C ALA A 223 -7.75 2.60 -19.40
N MET A 224 -7.70 3.69 -18.61
CA MET A 224 -7.29 5.03 -19.07
C MET A 224 -5.78 5.14 -19.29
N VAL A 225 -4.98 4.30 -18.64
CA VAL A 225 -3.54 4.32 -18.85
C VAL A 225 -3.23 3.75 -20.24
N GLY A 226 -2.76 4.61 -21.12
CA GLY A 226 -2.34 4.24 -22.47
C GLY A 226 -0.91 3.72 -22.50
N ALA A 227 -0.05 4.41 -23.27
CA ALA A 227 1.37 4.12 -23.26
C ALA A 227 1.99 4.47 -21.89
N PHE A 228 3.10 3.80 -21.55
CA PHE A 228 3.85 4.05 -20.33
C PHE A 228 4.25 5.55 -20.24
N PRO A 229 4.05 6.22 -19.09
CA PRO A 229 3.93 7.68 -19.02
C PRO A 229 5.23 8.48 -19.23
N TYR A 230 6.40 7.84 -19.15
CA TYR A 230 7.70 8.49 -19.32
C TYR A 230 8.76 7.54 -19.88
N GLU A 231 9.87 8.10 -20.36
CA GLU A 231 11.01 7.29 -20.78
C GLU A 231 11.89 6.96 -19.58
N ILE A 232 12.27 5.68 -19.46
CA ILE A 232 13.19 5.22 -18.42
C ILE A 232 14.62 5.55 -18.87
N PRO A 233 15.47 6.12 -17.98
CA PRO A 233 16.85 6.46 -18.32
C PRO A 233 17.63 5.33 -19.00
N ALA A 234 18.45 5.68 -19.99
CA ALA A 234 19.19 4.71 -20.81
C ALA A 234 20.21 3.89 -20.01
N GLU A 235 20.65 4.39 -18.86
CA GLU A 235 21.52 3.67 -17.93
C GLU A 235 20.86 2.40 -17.37
N PHE A 236 19.52 2.36 -17.30
CA PHE A 236 18.76 1.19 -16.84
C PHE A 236 18.38 0.22 -17.95
N LYS A 237 18.90 0.41 -19.18
CA LYS A 237 18.55 -0.41 -20.34
C LYS A 237 18.89 -1.90 -20.18
N GLY A 238 19.72 -2.29 -19.21
CA GLY A 238 20.03 -3.70 -18.89
C GLY A 238 19.29 -4.28 -17.68
N TYR A 239 18.46 -3.50 -17.01
CA TYR A 239 17.72 -3.94 -15.83
C TYR A 239 16.35 -4.54 -16.22
N PRO A 240 15.83 -5.52 -15.46
CA PRO A 240 14.43 -5.86 -15.53
C PRO A 240 13.57 -4.67 -15.13
N VAL A 241 12.56 -4.36 -15.94
CA VAL A 241 11.70 -3.19 -15.76
C VAL A 241 10.24 -3.60 -15.87
N LEU A 242 9.40 -3.15 -14.95
CA LEU A 242 7.95 -3.34 -15.03
C LEU A 242 7.27 -2.11 -15.62
N LYS A 243 6.74 -2.21 -16.85
CA LYS A 243 6.04 -1.12 -17.55
C LYS A 243 4.52 -1.18 -17.35
N GLY A 244 4.09 -1.21 -16.11
CA GLY A 244 2.68 -1.35 -15.73
C GLY A 244 2.55 -1.90 -14.33
N ARG A 245 1.48 -2.64 -14.06
CA ARG A 245 1.28 -3.36 -12.80
C ARG A 245 1.42 -4.86 -12.97
N ALA A 246 1.70 -5.53 -11.87
CA ALA A 246 1.62 -6.98 -11.77
C ALA A 246 0.99 -7.38 -10.44
N ASN A 247 0.20 -8.46 -10.45
CA ASN A 247 -0.32 -9.07 -9.24
C ASN A 247 0.54 -10.28 -8.90
N VAL A 248 0.92 -10.39 -7.63
CA VAL A 248 1.71 -11.49 -7.09
C VAL A 248 0.92 -12.14 -5.97
N GLU A 249 0.71 -13.45 -6.09
CA GLU A 249 0.24 -14.30 -5.01
C GLU A 249 1.45 -14.75 -4.19
N MET A 250 1.48 -14.39 -2.91
CA MET A 250 2.50 -14.82 -1.96
C MET A 250 1.87 -15.78 -0.96
N VAL A 251 2.37 -17.00 -0.91
CA VAL A 251 1.88 -18.05 -0.02
C VAL A 251 2.90 -18.24 1.10
N VAL A 252 2.48 -18.01 2.34
CA VAL A 252 3.34 -18.12 3.53
C VAL A 252 2.81 -19.20 4.45
N ARG A 253 3.72 -20.02 4.98
CA ARG A 253 3.48 -21.03 5.99
C ARG A 253 4.06 -20.59 7.33
N PRO A 254 3.22 -20.14 8.27
CA PRO A 254 3.66 -19.87 9.63
C PRO A 254 4.17 -21.14 10.32
N LEU A 255 5.36 -21.07 10.91
CA LEU A 255 5.93 -22.17 11.67
C LEU A 255 5.18 -22.32 12.99
N ASN A 256 4.86 -23.56 13.37
CA ASN A 256 4.27 -23.88 14.68
C ASN A 256 2.91 -23.20 14.99
N ASN A 257 2.13 -22.80 13.97
CA ASN A 257 0.78 -22.29 14.17
C ASN A 257 -0.29 -23.29 13.67
N PRO A 258 -0.88 -24.12 14.55
CA PRO A 258 -1.87 -25.11 14.14
C PRO A 258 -3.20 -24.50 13.63
N ASN A 259 -3.42 -23.20 13.85
CA ASN A 259 -4.63 -22.50 13.43
C ASN A 259 -4.47 -21.75 12.09
N LEU A 260 -3.26 -21.63 11.58
CA LEU A 260 -2.93 -20.91 10.33
C LEU A 260 -1.99 -21.80 9.51
N PRO A 261 -2.51 -22.82 8.81
CA PRO A 261 -1.67 -23.77 8.08
C PRO A 261 -0.97 -23.13 6.88
N GLU A 262 -1.62 -22.18 6.22
CA GLU A 262 -1.09 -21.44 5.09
C GLU A 262 -1.90 -20.15 4.91
N VAL A 263 -1.23 -19.04 4.63
CA VAL A 263 -1.85 -17.73 4.38
C VAL A 263 -1.47 -17.29 2.97
N VAL A 264 -2.48 -16.88 2.21
CA VAL A 264 -2.29 -16.36 0.85
C VAL A 264 -2.47 -14.85 0.88
N PHE A 265 -1.42 -14.13 0.52
CA PHE A 265 -1.44 -12.68 0.36
C PHE A 265 -1.53 -12.35 -1.13
N GLU A 266 -2.36 -11.36 -1.46
CA GLU A 266 -2.38 -10.76 -2.79
C GLU A 266 -1.61 -9.44 -2.74
N VAL A 267 -0.60 -9.30 -3.58
CA VAL A 267 0.26 -8.11 -3.66
C VAL A 267 0.10 -7.49 -5.03
N VAL A 268 -0.15 -6.18 -5.09
CA VAL A 268 -0.08 -5.41 -6.34
C VAL A 268 1.24 -4.66 -6.37
N VAL A 269 2.00 -4.88 -7.43
CA VAL A 269 3.30 -4.28 -7.69
C VAL A 269 3.12 -3.16 -8.73
N ASP A 270 3.63 -1.97 -8.45
CA ASP A 270 3.38 -0.75 -9.24
C ASP A 270 4.63 -0.25 -9.98
N GLY A 271 4.77 -0.68 -11.23
CA GLY A 271 5.83 -0.24 -12.12
C GLY A 271 5.58 1.11 -12.78
N TYR A 272 4.40 1.72 -12.62
CA TYR A 272 4.18 3.10 -13.08
C TYR A 272 5.00 4.10 -12.26
N ASN A 273 5.13 3.85 -10.95
CA ASN A 273 5.85 4.74 -10.06
C ASN A 273 7.24 4.22 -9.67
N ALA A 274 7.47 2.91 -9.71
CA ALA A 274 8.77 2.31 -9.40
C ALA A 274 9.20 1.23 -10.43
N PRO A 275 9.34 1.56 -11.73
CA PRO A 275 9.55 0.58 -12.80
C PRO A 275 10.77 -0.32 -12.62
N VAL A 276 11.91 0.21 -12.15
CA VAL A 276 13.15 -0.58 -11.99
C VAL A 276 13.03 -1.49 -10.78
N THR A 277 12.53 -0.95 -9.66
CA THR A 277 12.37 -1.70 -8.41
C THR A 277 11.33 -2.82 -8.55
N SER A 278 10.17 -2.49 -9.13
CA SER A 278 9.11 -3.45 -9.43
C SER A 278 9.57 -4.50 -10.45
N GLY A 279 10.30 -4.08 -11.50
CA GLY A 279 10.83 -5.00 -12.51
C GLY A 279 11.79 -6.01 -11.92
N ASN A 280 12.71 -5.57 -11.06
CA ASN A 280 13.62 -6.45 -10.35
C ASN A 280 12.87 -7.47 -9.48
N PHE A 281 11.92 -7.03 -8.66
CA PHE A 281 11.13 -7.93 -7.82
C PHE A 281 10.37 -8.97 -8.64
N VAL A 282 9.67 -8.56 -9.71
CA VAL A 282 8.88 -9.47 -10.55
C VAL A 282 9.78 -10.47 -11.30
N ASP A 283 10.97 -10.07 -11.77
CA ASP A 283 11.96 -10.99 -12.34
C ASP A 283 12.46 -12.01 -11.31
N LEU A 284 12.70 -11.61 -10.06
CA LEU A 284 13.10 -12.53 -8.99
C LEU A 284 11.98 -13.52 -8.62
N VAL A 285 10.72 -13.06 -8.57
CA VAL A 285 9.55 -13.94 -8.41
C VAL A 285 9.46 -14.95 -9.55
N GLN A 286 9.67 -14.52 -10.81
CA GLN A 286 9.66 -15.43 -11.97
C GLN A 286 10.77 -16.48 -11.93
N ARG A 287 11.89 -16.17 -11.28
CA ARG A 287 13.01 -17.09 -11.07
C ARG A 287 12.80 -18.03 -9.89
N GLY A 288 11.72 -17.88 -9.12
CA GLY A 288 11.47 -18.61 -7.88
C GLY A 288 12.45 -18.26 -6.76
N PHE A 289 13.06 -17.06 -6.80
CA PHE A 289 14.10 -16.66 -5.85
C PHE A 289 13.62 -16.64 -4.39
N TYR A 290 12.37 -16.25 -4.18
CA TYR A 290 11.76 -16.16 -2.85
C TYR A 290 11.14 -17.49 -2.38
N ASP A 291 11.06 -18.50 -3.24
CA ASP A 291 10.39 -19.76 -2.92
C ASP A 291 11.20 -20.55 -1.89
N GLY A 292 10.57 -20.94 -0.79
CA GLY A 292 11.19 -21.64 0.33
C GLY A 292 12.00 -20.73 1.26
N MET A 293 12.05 -19.42 1.01
CA MET A 293 12.80 -18.50 1.85
C MET A 293 12.11 -18.24 3.19
N GLU A 294 12.90 -18.14 4.26
CA GLU A 294 12.39 -17.79 5.57
C GLU A 294 12.10 -16.28 5.68
N ILE A 295 11.27 -15.90 6.63
CA ILE A 295 11.21 -14.55 7.16
C ILE A 295 12.41 -14.37 8.10
N GLN A 296 13.38 -13.54 7.71
CA GLN A 296 14.60 -13.32 8.48
C GLN A 296 14.41 -12.32 9.63
N ARG A 297 13.42 -11.41 9.53
CA ARG A 297 13.19 -10.38 10.54
C ARG A 297 11.70 -10.08 10.71
N ALA A 298 11.24 -10.00 11.96
CA ALA A 298 9.86 -9.70 12.33
C ALA A 298 9.81 -9.00 13.70
N ASP A 299 9.99 -7.68 13.71
CA ASP A 299 10.20 -6.90 14.95
C ASP A 299 8.95 -6.11 15.38
N GLY A 300 7.77 -6.50 14.89
CA GLY A 300 6.48 -5.84 15.16
C GLY A 300 6.25 -4.52 14.41
N PHE A 301 7.31 -3.90 13.87
CA PHE A 301 7.22 -2.73 12.98
C PHE A 301 7.38 -3.10 11.51
N VAL A 302 8.18 -4.12 11.24
CA VAL A 302 8.57 -4.54 9.90
C VAL A 302 8.66 -6.06 9.87
N VAL A 303 8.21 -6.66 8.76
CA VAL A 303 8.52 -8.03 8.37
C VAL A 303 9.41 -7.94 7.15
N GLN A 304 10.55 -8.63 7.15
CA GLN A 304 11.53 -8.54 6.07
C GLN A 304 11.99 -9.93 5.65
N THR A 305 12.19 -10.06 4.33
CA THR A 305 12.72 -11.25 3.68
C THR A 305 13.65 -10.90 2.51
N GLY A 306 14.14 -11.90 1.77
CA GLY A 306 14.92 -11.70 0.54
C GLY A 306 16.43 -11.75 0.71
N ASP A 307 16.92 -12.15 1.88
CA ASP A 307 18.35 -12.35 2.17
C ASP A 307 18.76 -13.80 1.82
N PRO A 308 19.59 -14.02 0.79
CA PRO A 308 19.94 -15.37 0.34
C PRO A 308 20.88 -16.09 1.31
N GLU A 309 20.86 -17.43 1.28
CA GLU A 309 21.83 -18.21 2.04
C GLU A 309 23.26 -18.01 1.51
N GLY A 310 24.22 -17.88 2.43
CA GLY A 310 25.65 -17.81 2.11
C GLY A 310 26.25 -16.42 2.30
N PRO A 311 27.39 -16.12 1.64
CA PRO A 311 28.09 -14.84 1.83
C PRO A 311 27.52 -13.70 0.97
N ALA A 312 26.52 -13.96 0.12
CA ALA A 312 25.90 -12.93 -0.70
C ALA A 312 24.90 -12.14 0.15
N GLU A 313 24.90 -10.82 0.00
CA GLU A 313 23.97 -9.93 0.72
C GLU A 313 22.67 -9.67 -0.08
N GLY A 314 22.62 -10.19 -1.32
CA GLY A 314 21.51 -10.03 -2.24
C GLY A 314 21.58 -10.97 -3.44
N PHE A 315 20.69 -10.79 -4.42
CA PHE A 315 20.62 -11.66 -5.59
C PHE A 315 21.90 -11.59 -6.45
N VAL A 316 22.54 -12.75 -6.63
CA VAL A 316 23.67 -12.92 -7.54
C VAL A 316 23.15 -13.44 -8.88
N ASP A 317 23.38 -12.67 -9.95
CA ASP A 317 22.96 -13.07 -11.28
C ASP A 317 23.76 -14.30 -11.76
N PRO A 318 23.12 -15.45 -12.03
CA PRO A 318 23.82 -16.66 -12.42
C PRO A 318 24.63 -16.54 -13.71
N ALA A 319 24.26 -15.62 -14.61
CA ALA A 319 24.96 -15.41 -15.88
C ALA A 319 26.25 -14.61 -15.69
N THR A 320 26.32 -13.72 -14.70
CA THR A 320 27.49 -12.84 -14.49
C THR A 320 28.31 -13.22 -13.25
N GLY A 321 27.73 -13.97 -12.32
CA GLY A 321 28.32 -14.26 -11.01
C GLY A 321 28.46 -13.02 -10.12
N LYS A 322 27.79 -11.92 -10.45
CA LYS A 322 27.81 -10.66 -9.69
C LYS A 322 26.47 -10.40 -9.04
N GLU A 323 26.52 -9.76 -7.88
CA GLU A 323 25.33 -9.23 -7.23
C GLU A 323 24.67 -8.16 -8.11
N ARG A 324 23.35 -8.24 -8.24
CA ARG A 324 22.53 -7.24 -8.94
C ARG A 324 22.07 -6.18 -7.95
N LYS A 325 22.71 -5.02 -7.99
CA LYS A 325 22.28 -3.83 -7.26
C LYS A 325 21.41 -2.92 -8.15
N ILE A 326 20.30 -2.43 -7.60
CA ILE A 326 19.37 -1.50 -8.24
C ILE A 326 19.42 -0.13 -7.56
N PRO A 327 19.18 0.97 -8.30
CA PRO A 327 19.21 2.31 -7.73
C PRO A 327 18.04 2.55 -6.76
N LEU A 328 18.20 3.51 -5.86
CA LEU A 328 17.04 4.10 -5.19
C LEU A 328 16.14 4.77 -6.23
N GLU A 329 14.83 4.51 -6.17
CA GLU A 329 13.84 5.06 -7.10
C GLU A 329 12.66 5.60 -6.30
N ILE A 330 12.43 6.93 -6.39
CA ILE A 330 11.34 7.60 -5.67
C ILE A 330 10.61 8.54 -6.62
N TYR A 331 9.29 8.37 -6.74
CA TYR A 331 8.46 9.28 -7.52
C TYR A 331 7.65 10.19 -6.60
N ALA A 332 8.03 11.47 -6.55
CA ALA A 332 7.27 12.49 -5.83
C ALA A 332 6.08 13.06 -6.65
N GLU A 333 5.04 13.47 -5.95
CA GLU A 333 3.93 14.23 -6.53
C GLU A 333 4.44 15.53 -7.19
N GLY A 334 3.88 15.86 -8.35
CA GLY A 334 4.27 17.03 -9.14
C GLY A 334 5.47 16.82 -10.07
N ASP A 335 6.26 15.76 -9.88
CA ASP A 335 7.36 15.43 -10.79
C ASP A 335 6.83 14.79 -12.08
N LYS A 336 7.66 14.86 -13.14
CA LYS A 336 7.38 14.24 -14.45
C LYS A 336 7.89 12.80 -14.55
N THR A 337 8.95 12.49 -13.80
CA THR A 337 9.64 11.19 -13.79
C THR A 337 10.10 10.90 -12.37
N PRO A 338 10.35 9.62 -12.02
CA PRO A 338 11.01 9.27 -10.78
C PRO A 338 12.38 9.94 -10.66
N VAL A 339 12.76 10.21 -9.41
CA VAL A 339 14.13 10.54 -9.00
C VAL A 339 14.86 9.23 -8.75
N TYR A 340 16.10 9.17 -9.22
CA TYR A 340 17.01 8.04 -9.01
C TYR A 340 18.19 8.46 -8.13
N HIS A 341 18.81 7.50 -7.44
CA HIS A 341 20.07 7.64 -6.68
C HIS A 341 20.02 8.50 -5.41
N ASP A 342 19.10 9.45 -5.32
CA ASP A 342 19.01 10.40 -4.21
C ASP A 342 17.72 10.21 -3.41
N THR A 343 17.82 10.36 -2.08
CA THR A 343 16.63 10.50 -1.24
C THR A 343 15.99 11.87 -1.45
N LEU A 344 14.71 12.02 -1.08
CA LEU A 344 14.09 13.34 -1.09
C LEU A 344 14.77 14.31 -0.10
N GLU A 345 15.39 13.77 0.95
CA GLU A 345 16.15 14.56 1.93
C GLU A 345 17.47 15.07 1.36
N ASP A 346 18.20 14.24 0.61
CA ASP A 346 19.44 14.62 -0.08
C ASP A 346 19.19 15.77 -1.06
N LEU A 347 18.02 15.77 -1.71
CA LEU A 347 17.57 16.84 -2.61
C LEU A 347 16.98 18.07 -1.88
N GLY A 348 16.94 18.07 -0.54
CA GLY A 348 16.37 19.15 0.26
C GLY A 348 14.83 19.26 0.17
N ARG A 349 14.14 18.22 -0.29
CA ARG A 349 12.70 18.16 -0.55
C ARG A 349 11.91 17.52 0.60
N TYR A 350 12.11 17.97 1.84
CA TYR A 350 11.50 17.40 3.06
C TYR A 350 9.96 17.38 3.11
N ARG A 351 9.30 18.16 2.24
CA ARG A 351 7.82 18.27 2.18
C ARG A 351 7.23 17.61 0.94
N ALA A 352 8.07 17.07 0.06
CA ALA A 352 7.57 16.38 -1.12
C ALA A 352 6.93 15.06 -0.69
N LEU A 353 5.73 14.81 -1.21
CA LEU A 353 5.00 13.57 -0.92
C LEU A 353 5.29 12.56 -2.03
N PRO A 354 5.65 11.31 -1.71
CA PRO A 354 5.76 10.26 -2.72
C PRO A 354 4.38 9.86 -3.24
N ARG A 355 4.29 9.49 -4.52
CA ARG A 355 3.07 8.93 -5.12
C ARG A 355 2.68 7.58 -4.53
N LEU A 356 3.68 6.83 -4.04
CA LEU A 356 3.51 5.60 -3.27
C LEU A 356 4.00 5.86 -1.82
N PRO A 357 3.11 6.29 -0.90
CA PRO A 357 3.50 6.56 0.47
C PRO A 357 3.41 5.33 1.39
N PHE A 358 4.14 5.34 2.49
CA PHE A 358 4.09 4.37 3.58
C PHE A 358 2.88 4.57 4.52
N ASN A 359 1.68 4.75 3.97
CA ASN A 359 0.48 5.03 4.78
C ASN A 359 -0.35 3.78 5.08
N ALA A 360 -0.29 2.76 4.24
CA ALA A 360 -1.05 1.52 4.39
C ALA A 360 -0.27 0.47 5.19
N PHE A 361 -1.00 -0.28 6.02
CA PHE A 361 -0.47 -1.50 6.63
C PHE A 361 -0.13 -2.51 5.52
N GLY A 362 1.05 -3.12 5.58
CA GLY A 362 1.54 -4.02 4.54
C GLY A 362 2.08 -3.31 3.29
N THR A 363 2.45 -2.02 3.40
CA THR A 363 3.22 -1.33 2.34
C THR A 363 4.52 -2.07 2.10
N MET A 364 4.82 -2.40 0.84
CA MET A 364 6.00 -3.16 0.43
C MET A 364 7.07 -2.24 -0.16
N ALA A 365 8.28 -2.34 0.37
CA ALA A 365 9.41 -1.54 -0.05
C ALA A 365 10.70 -2.37 -0.12
N MET A 366 11.65 -1.87 -0.89
CA MET A 366 12.94 -2.51 -1.08
C MET A 366 13.90 -2.11 0.04
N ALA A 367 14.53 -3.09 0.69
CA ALA A 367 15.56 -2.83 1.68
C ALA A 367 16.87 -2.43 0.99
N ARG A 368 17.64 -1.60 1.69
CA ARG A 368 18.95 -1.10 1.26
C ARG A 368 19.82 -0.81 2.47
N GLU A 369 21.13 -0.76 2.25
CA GLU A 369 22.10 -0.28 3.23
C GLU A 369 21.86 1.21 3.53
N GLU A 370 22.01 1.61 4.80
CA GLU A 370 21.70 2.97 5.26
C GLU A 370 22.49 4.07 4.53
N PHE A 371 23.76 3.80 4.22
CA PHE A 371 24.71 4.78 3.69
C PHE A 371 24.98 4.64 2.18
N ASP A 372 24.32 3.70 1.51
CA ASP A 372 24.43 3.51 0.06
C ASP A 372 23.03 3.46 -0.58
N ASN A 373 22.66 4.52 -1.31
CA ASN A 373 21.34 4.65 -1.93
C ASN A 373 21.10 3.58 -3.00
N ASP A 374 22.16 3.09 -3.65
CA ASP A 374 22.06 2.14 -4.77
C ASP A 374 22.47 0.71 -4.37
N SER A 375 22.33 0.38 -3.08
CA SER A 375 22.67 -0.93 -2.52
C SER A 375 21.52 -1.95 -2.57
N ALA A 376 20.30 -1.51 -2.88
CA ALA A 376 19.13 -2.39 -2.94
C ALA A 376 19.34 -3.55 -3.91
N SER A 377 18.86 -4.74 -3.55
CA SER A 377 19.02 -5.96 -4.35
C SER A 377 17.76 -6.82 -4.28
N SER A 378 17.72 -7.84 -3.43
CA SER A 378 16.59 -8.79 -3.33
C SER A 378 15.78 -8.68 -2.06
N GLN A 379 16.31 -8.01 -1.04
CA GLN A 379 15.68 -7.90 0.26
C GLN A 379 14.48 -6.97 0.22
N ILE A 380 13.31 -7.48 0.61
CA ILE A 380 12.04 -6.73 0.64
C ILE A 380 11.51 -6.69 2.06
N PHE A 381 10.74 -5.66 2.38
CA PHE A 381 10.08 -5.58 3.66
C PHE A 381 8.67 -5.01 3.56
N TRP A 382 7.83 -5.40 4.53
CA TRP A 382 6.48 -4.91 4.73
C TRP A 382 6.40 -4.10 6.01
N LEU A 383 5.78 -2.93 5.93
CA LEU A 383 5.55 -2.08 7.09
C LEU A 383 4.30 -2.56 7.86
N LEU A 384 4.48 -2.93 9.13
CA LEU A 384 3.38 -3.31 10.04
C LEU A 384 2.85 -2.14 10.88
N LYS A 385 3.52 -0.99 10.85
CA LYS A 385 3.07 0.17 11.60
C LYS A 385 2.10 0.98 10.76
N GLU A 386 0.87 1.16 11.27
CA GLU A 386 0.07 2.30 10.81
C GLU A 386 0.85 3.57 11.13
N SER A 387 1.22 4.32 10.08
CA SER A 387 2.15 5.44 10.21
C SER A 387 1.77 6.36 11.38
N GLU A 388 2.62 6.39 12.41
CA GLU A 388 2.58 7.45 13.41
C GLU A 388 3.12 8.69 12.72
N LEU A 389 2.18 9.38 12.07
CA LEU A 389 2.45 10.64 11.43
C LEU A 389 3.18 11.57 12.39
N THR A 390 4.25 12.18 11.90
CA THR A 390 4.82 13.37 12.55
C THR A 390 3.73 14.44 12.73
N PRO A 391 3.92 15.45 13.61
CA PRO A 391 2.98 16.58 13.71
C PRO A 391 2.69 17.27 12.36
N SER A 392 3.55 17.06 11.36
CA SER A 392 3.43 17.48 9.96
C SER A 392 2.74 16.48 9.03
N SER A 393 2.11 15.41 9.53
CA SER A 393 1.39 14.42 8.70
C SER A 393 2.25 13.66 7.67
N ALA A 394 3.58 13.58 7.86
CA ALA A 394 4.50 12.87 6.99
C ALA A 394 5.06 11.61 7.68
N ASN A 395 5.19 10.51 6.92
CA ASN A 395 5.88 9.30 7.36
C ASN A 395 7.40 9.52 7.30
N ILE A 396 8.14 9.03 8.30
CA ILE A 396 9.61 9.16 8.38
C ILE A 396 10.32 8.32 7.29
N LEU A 397 9.68 7.26 6.79
CA LEU A 397 10.23 6.40 5.73
C LEU A 397 9.97 6.95 4.32
N ASP A 398 8.99 7.86 4.17
CA ASP A 398 8.68 8.46 2.87
C ASP A 398 9.89 9.25 2.36
N GLY A 399 10.26 9.00 1.11
CA GLY A 399 11.41 9.65 0.48
C GLY A 399 12.77 9.06 0.85
N ARG A 400 12.84 7.99 1.65
CA ARG A 400 14.09 7.28 2.00
C ARG A 400 14.20 5.87 1.42
N TYR A 401 13.06 5.26 1.09
CA TYR A 401 12.96 3.92 0.51
C TYR A 401 12.08 3.92 -0.73
N ALA A 402 12.38 3.03 -1.68
CA ALA A 402 11.54 2.77 -2.83
C ALA A 402 10.35 1.90 -2.41
N VAL A 403 9.17 2.51 -2.27
CA VAL A 403 7.89 1.78 -2.20
C VAL A 403 7.51 1.37 -3.61
N PHE A 404 7.18 0.10 -3.80
CA PHE A 404 6.93 -0.43 -5.13
C PHE A 404 5.74 -1.39 -5.18
N GLY A 405 5.04 -1.60 -4.07
CA GLY A 405 3.82 -2.40 -4.03
C GLY A 405 3.09 -2.35 -2.69
N TYR A 406 1.90 -2.94 -2.68
CA TYR A 406 1.06 -3.06 -1.49
C TYR A 406 0.38 -4.41 -1.42
N ILE A 407 0.21 -4.94 -0.20
CA ILE A 407 -0.69 -6.06 0.03
C ILE A 407 -2.13 -5.57 -0.01
N VAL A 408 -2.95 -6.18 -0.86
CA VAL A 408 -4.36 -5.79 -1.09
C VAL A 408 -5.38 -6.80 -0.53
N GLU A 409 -4.95 -8.00 -0.15
CA GLU A 409 -5.76 -9.00 0.55
C GLU A 409 -4.94 -9.65 1.67
N ASN A 410 -5.62 -9.94 2.79
CA ASN A 410 -5.04 -10.63 3.95
C ASN A 410 -3.86 -9.91 4.63
N ALA A 411 -3.69 -8.60 4.41
CA ALA A 411 -2.60 -7.83 5.00
C ALA A 411 -2.50 -8.01 6.53
N ASP A 412 -3.62 -8.00 7.25
CA ASP A 412 -3.66 -8.14 8.73
C ASP A 412 -2.88 -9.35 9.29
N PHE A 413 -2.77 -10.44 8.52
CA PHE A 413 -2.03 -11.64 8.94
C PHE A 413 -0.51 -11.44 8.94
N LEU A 414 0.02 -10.37 8.32
CA LEU A 414 1.44 -10.04 8.44
C LEU A 414 1.88 -9.81 9.89
N ALA A 415 0.98 -9.33 10.76
CA ALA A 415 1.28 -9.11 12.17
C ALA A 415 1.52 -10.43 12.94
N ASP A 416 1.01 -11.54 12.43
CA ASP A 416 1.15 -12.87 13.03
C ASP A 416 2.42 -13.60 12.56
N LEU A 417 3.11 -13.07 11.54
CA LEU A 417 4.32 -13.65 11.00
C LEU A 417 5.51 -13.48 11.94
N LYS A 418 6.39 -14.48 11.96
CA LYS A 418 7.53 -14.58 12.85
C LYS A 418 8.79 -14.95 12.07
N VAL A 419 9.94 -14.70 12.70
CA VAL A 419 11.22 -15.19 12.19
C VAL A 419 11.16 -16.71 12.05
N GLY A 420 11.58 -17.21 10.89
CA GLY A 420 11.56 -18.64 10.53
C GLY A 420 10.25 -19.12 9.91
N ASP A 421 9.22 -18.27 9.76
CA ASP A 421 8.08 -18.58 8.89
C ASP A 421 8.55 -18.65 7.43
N VAL A 422 7.96 -19.51 6.61
CA VAL A 422 8.49 -19.82 5.28
C VAL A 422 7.56 -19.30 4.19
N ILE A 423 8.12 -18.61 3.20
CA ILE A 423 7.43 -18.29 1.95
C ILE A 423 7.37 -19.58 1.13
N SER A 424 6.23 -20.26 1.13
CA SER A 424 6.01 -21.47 0.34
C SER A 424 6.24 -21.23 -1.14
N SER A 425 5.70 -20.12 -1.66
CA SER A 425 5.92 -19.68 -3.04
C SER A 425 5.47 -18.24 -3.26
N MET A 426 6.09 -17.56 -4.24
CA MET A 426 5.55 -16.34 -4.85
C MET A 426 5.29 -16.57 -6.34
N LYS A 427 4.12 -16.16 -6.83
CA LYS A 427 3.75 -16.34 -8.24
C LYS A 427 3.10 -15.10 -8.81
N VAL A 428 3.56 -14.66 -9.98
CA VAL A 428 2.89 -13.62 -10.75
C VAL A 428 1.60 -14.19 -11.33
N THR A 429 0.46 -13.66 -10.92
CA THR A 429 -0.87 -14.11 -11.37
C THR A 429 -1.38 -13.27 -12.54
N GLN A 430 -0.99 -12.00 -12.62
CA GLN A 430 -1.38 -11.07 -13.68
C GLN A 430 -0.27 -10.05 -13.97
N GLY A 431 -0.27 -9.47 -15.18
CA GLY A 431 0.62 -8.37 -15.54
C GLY A 431 2.07 -8.76 -15.85
N LEU A 432 2.35 -10.06 -16.05
CA LEU A 432 3.68 -10.51 -16.45
C LEU A 432 4.12 -9.93 -17.80
N ASP A 433 3.19 -9.70 -18.72
CA ASP A 433 3.47 -9.11 -20.03
C ASP A 433 4.00 -7.67 -19.94
N ASN A 434 3.82 -7.01 -18.78
CA ASN A 434 4.39 -5.69 -18.51
C ASN A 434 5.87 -5.75 -18.14
N LEU A 435 6.41 -6.93 -17.82
CA LEU A 435 7.82 -7.11 -17.48
C LEU A 435 8.66 -7.11 -18.77
N VAL A 436 9.56 -6.15 -18.87
CA VAL A 436 10.55 -6.04 -19.94
C VAL A 436 11.91 -6.42 -19.40
N ILE A 437 12.43 -7.54 -19.89
CA ILE A 437 13.80 -7.98 -19.62
C ILE A 437 14.61 -7.74 -20.89
N SER A 438 15.47 -6.73 -20.87
CA SER A 438 16.42 -6.51 -21.96
C SER A 438 17.44 -7.65 -21.98
N LYS A 439 17.60 -8.30 -23.13
CA LYS A 439 18.62 -9.32 -23.37
C LYS A 439 19.97 -8.73 -23.72
#